data_AF-A0A7C2MBC3-F1
#
_entry.id   AF-A0A7C2MBC3-F1
#
_cell.length_a   1.000
_cell.length_b   1.000
_cell.length_c   1.000
_cell.angle_alpha   90.00
_cell.angle_beta   90.00
_cell.angle_gamma   90.00
#
_symmetry.space_group_name_H-M   'P 1'
#
loop_
_entity.id
_entity.type
_entity.pdbx_description
1 polymer ?
#
loop_
_entity_poly.entity_id
_entity_poly.type
_entity_poly.pdbx_seq_one_letter_code
_entity_poly.pdbx_strand_id
1 'polypeptide(L)' 'PLGPLPMNVNTAPVEALARLPGVSAEIARALVESRQATGPFASVDDLSRIKCLDKDSLEKLRPYIKTRD' A
#
# COMPACT_ATOMS: atom_id res chain seq x y z
N PRO A 1 -15.98 2.40 -6.38
CA PRO A 1 -15.64 3.68 -5.70
C PRO A 1 -14.25 3.60 -5.08
N LEU A 2 -13.41 4.60 -5.27
CA LEU A 2 -12.24 4.78 -4.41
C LEU A 2 -12.78 5.11 -3.01
N GLY A 3 -12.36 4.37 -1.98
CA GLY A 3 -12.68 4.72 -0.60
C GLY A 3 -12.09 6.08 -0.22
N PRO A 4 -12.44 6.63 0.95
CA PRO A 4 -11.84 7.86 1.44
C PRO A 4 -10.32 7.70 1.59
N LEU A 5 -9.59 8.76 1.23
CA LEU A 5 -8.17 8.89 1.51
C LEU A 5 -7.99 9.57 2.88
N PRO A 6 -6.94 9.22 3.64
CA PRO A 6 -5.95 8.19 3.36
C PRO A 6 -6.52 6.77 3.50
N MET A 7 -6.15 5.91 2.56
CA MET A 7 -6.66 4.54 2.42
C MET A 7 -5.93 3.57 3.35
N ASN A 8 -6.67 2.71 4.04
CA ASN A 8 -6.06 1.71 4.90
C ASN A 8 -5.43 0.58 4.06
N VAL A 9 -4.09 0.52 4.03
CA VAL A 9 -3.31 -0.47 3.25
C VAL A 9 -3.53 -1.91 3.73
N ASN A 10 -3.98 -2.11 4.97
CA ASN A 10 -4.25 -3.44 5.52
C ASN A 10 -5.61 -4.00 5.09
N THR A 11 -6.52 -3.16 4.59
CA THR A 11 -7.89 -3.57 4.21
C THR A 11 -8.24 -3.27 2.75
N ALA A 12 -7.55 -2.33 2.11
CA ALA A 12 -7.82 -1.93 0.73
C ALA A 12 -7.66 -3.08 -0.27
N PRO A 13 -8.51 -3.17 -1.30
CA PRO A 13 -8.37 -4.15 -2.38
C PRO A 13 -7.26 -3.74 -3.36
N VAL A 14 -6.75 -4.71 -4.13
CA VAL A 14 -5.66 -4.51 -5.10
C VAL A 14 -6.00 -3.40 -6.10
N GLU A 15 -7.23 -3.37 -6.60
CA GLU A 15 -7.69 -2.41 -7.60
C GLU A 15 -7.72 -0.97 -7.07
N ALA A 16 -7.89 -0.81 -5.75
CA ALA A 16 -7.87 0.50 -5.12
C ALA A 16 -6.43 0.97 -4.89
N LEU A 17 -5.55 0.07 -4.43
CA LEU A 17 -4.12 0.35 -4.26
C LEU A 17 -3.44 0.70 -5.60
N ALA A 18 -3.78 -0.03 -6.68
CA ALA A 18 -3.24 0.20 -8.03
C ALA A 18 -3.62 1.55 -8.67
N ARG A 19 -4.51 2.32 -8.03
CA ARG A 19 -4.87 3.68 -8.47
C ARG A 19 -4.06 4.77 -7.76
N LEU A 20 -3.21 4.40 -6.79
CA LEU A 20 -2.40 5.35 -6.05
C LEU A 20 -1.15 5.75 -6.86
N PRO A 21 -0.68 7.00 -6.71
CA PRO A 21 0.50 7.47 -7.43
C PRO A 21 1.74 6.67 -7.01
N GLY A 22 2.46 6.11 -7.98
CA GLY A 22 3.63 5.27 -7.71
C GLY A 22 3.31 3.81 -7.34
N VAL A 23 2.05 3.39 -7.41
CA VAL A 23 1.67 1.97 -7.21
C VAL A 23 1.21 1.38 -8.54
N SER A 24 2.06 0.51 -9.10
CA SER A 24 1.68 -0.33 -10.23
C SER A 24 0.77 -1.47 -9.78
N ALA A 25 0.14 -2.16 -10.73
CA ALA A 25 -0.64 -3.37 -10.44
C ALA A 25 0.20 -4.48 -9.76
N GLU A 26 1.50 -4.53 -10.06
CA GLU A 26 2.44 -5.45 -9.42
C GLU A 26 2.69 -5.08 -7.95
N ILE A 27 2.96 -3.80 -7.66
CA ILE A 27 3.13 -3.31 -6.28
C ILE A 27 1.85 -3.52 -5.47
N ALA A 28 0.69 -3.23 -6.05
CA ALA A 28 -0.60 -3.42 -5.40
C ALA A 28 -0.84 -4.89 -5.00
N ARG A 29 -0.52 -5.84 -5.88
CA ARG A 29 -0.58 -7.28 -5.58
C ARG A 29 0.41 -7.66 -4.48
N ALA A 30 1.65 -7.20 -4.59
CA ALA A 30 2.70 -7.48 -3.59
C ALA A 30 2.31 -6.95 -2.19
N LEU A 31 1.66 -5.79 -2.08
CA LEU A 31 1.15 -5.27 -0.81
C LEU A 31 0.10 -6.21 -0.18
N VAL A 32 -0.84 -6.69 -0.98
CA VAL A 32 -1.90 -7.59 -0.52
C VAL A 32 -1.35 -8.98 -0.16
N GLU A 33 -0.48 -9.53 -0.98
CA GLU A 33 0.21 -10.80 -0.70
C GLU A 33 1.06 -10.70 0.56
N SER A 34 1.79 -9.60 0.72
CA SER A 34 2.65 -9.37 1.88
C SER A 34 1.86 -9.30 3.19
N ARG A 35 0.73 -8.59 3.23
CA ARG A 35 -0.11 -8.57 4.45
C ARG A 35 -0.77 -9.91 4.75
N GLN A 36 -1.00 -10.76 3.74
CA GLN A 36 -1.53 -12.12 3.91
C GLN A 36 -0.46 -13.11 4.38
N ALA A 37 0.76 -13.02 3.84
CA ALA A 37 1.85 -13.95 4.11
C ALA A 37 2.63 -13.61 5.39
N THR A 38 2.90 -12.33 5.64
CA THR A 38 3.74 -11.87 6.76
C THR A 38 2.92 -11.19 7.87
N GLY A 39 1.64 -10.91 7.62
CA GLY A 39 0.78 -10.17 8.53
C GLY A 39 0.72 -8.66 8.23
N PRO A 40 -0.18 -7.92 8.90
CA PRO A 40 -0.47 -6.53 8.60
C PRO A 40 0.75 -5.62 8.76
N PHE A 41 0.77 -4.51 8.02
CA PHE A 41 1.73 -3.43 8.19
C PHE A 41 1.40 -2.65 9.47
N ALA A 42 2.36 -2.49 10.38
CA ALA A 42 2.19 -1.70 11.59
C ALA A 42 2.36 -0.20 11.30
N SER A 43 3.29 0.14 10.41
CA SER A 43 3.59 1.51 9.98
C SER A 43 3.58 1.65 8.46
N VAL A 44 3.51 2.89 7.96
CA VAL A 44 3.69 3.13 6.52
C VAL A 44 5.12 2.80 6.08
N ASP A 45 6.10 2.89 6.98
CA ASP A 45 7.49 2.55 6.70
C ASP A 45 7.68 1.05 6.44
N ASP A 46 6.80 0.21 6.99
CA ASP A 46 6.83 -1.24 6.79
C ASP A 46 6.55 -1.63 5.33
N LEU A 47 5.98 -0.74 4.52
CA LEU A 47 5.78 -0.97 3.09
C LEU A 47 7.12 -1.10 2.34
N SER A 48 8.22 -0.63 2.92
CA SER A 48 9.58 -0.82 2.39
C SER A 48 9.99 -2.29 2.26
N ARG A 49 9.27 -3.24 2.87
CA ARG A 49 9.48 -4.69 2.66
C ARG A 49 9.06 -5.16 1.28
N ILE A 50 8.29 -4.36 0.53
CA ILE A 50 7.90 -4.67 -0.85
C ILE A 50 9.07 -4.34 -1.77
N LYS A 51 9.77 -5.38 -2.26
CA LYS A 51 10.99 -5.22 -3.07
C LYS A 51 10.81 -4.35 -4.33
N CYS A 52 9.62 -4.39 -4.94
CA CYS A 52 9.31 -3.61 -6.15
C CYS A 52 8.78 -2.19 -5.86
N LEU A 53 8.68 -1.79 -4.58
CA LEU A 53 8.34 -0.43 -4.19
C LEU A 53 9.62 0.35 -3.86
N ASP A 54 9.96 1.31 -4.72
CA ASP A 54 11.08 2.20 -4.45
C ASP A 54 10.75 3.26 -3.39
N LYS A 55 11.80 3.90 -2.86
CA LYS A 55 11.66 4.93 -1.82
C LYS A 55 10.84 6.12 -2.31
N ASP A 56 11.07 6.58 -3.54
CA ASP A 56 10.39 7.74 -4.12
C ASP A 56 8.88 7.52 -4.27
N SER A 57 8.47 6.32 -4.67
CA SER A 57 7.07 5.91 -4.74
C SER A 57 6.47 5.82 -3.35
N LEU A 58 7.19 5.27 -2.37
CA LEU A 58 6.74 5.26 -0.98
C LEU A 58 6.51 6.68 -0.44
N GLU A 59 7.43 7.62 -0.68
CA GLU A 59 7.26 9.03 -0.29
C GLU A 59 5.99 9.64 -0.92
N LYS A 60 5.75 9.38 -2.21
CA LYS A 60 4.54 9.85 -2.91
C LYS A 60 3.26 9.23 -2.38
N LEU A 61 3.33 8.02 -1.82
CA LEU A 61 2.19 7.30 -1.27
C LEU A 61 1.79 7.75 0.12
N ARG A 62 2.75 8.18 0.96
CA ARG A 62 2.51 8.58 2.36
C ARG A 62 1.25 9.43 2.58
N PRO A 63 0.94 10.48 1.79
CA PRO A 63 -0.28 11.28 2.01
C PRO A 63 -1.59 10.56 1.69
N TYR A 64 -1.54 9.42 0.98
CA TYR A 64 -2.70 8.70 0.48
C TYR A 64 -3.00 7.40 1.24
N ILE A 65 -2.14 6.97 2.17
CA ILE A 65 -2.29 5.69 2.87
C ILE A 65 -2.14 5.81 4.39
N LYS A 66 -2.79 4.89 5.09
CA LYS A 66 -2.69 4.68 6.54
C LYS A 66 -2.66 3.17 6.85
N THR A 67 -2.22 2.79 8.04
CA THR A 67 -2.20 1.36 8.47
C THR A 67 -3.32 1.00 9.44
N ARG A 68 -4.03 1.99 9.98
CA ARG A 68 -5.12 1.85 10.94
C ARG A 68 -6.24 2.81 10.57
N ASP A 69 -7.48 2.51 10.98
CA ASP A 69 -8.61 3.39 10.71
C ASP A 69 -8.72 4.58 11.65
#